data_AF-A0A651HFL8-F1
#
_entry.id   AF-A0A651HFL8-F1
#
_cell.length_a   1.000
_cell.length_b   1.000
_cell.length_c   1.000
_cell.angle_alpha   90.00
_cell.angle_beta   90.00
_cell.angle_gamma   90.00
#
_symmetry.space_group_name_H-M   'P 1'
#
loop_
_entity.id
_entity.type
_entity.pdbx_description
1 polymer ?
#
loop_
_entity_poly.entity_id
_entity_poly.type
_entity_poly.pdbx_seq_one_letter_code
_entity_poly.pdbx_strand_id
1 'polypeptide(L)'
;MRYVYLIFGLSVITVLVLAGFRGSFSERPPIEIFPDMERQPKVHPQSPSTFFSDGRSDRPPPAGTVPRGAFYEDTYFASGKQGEDWGRGIPVEVTQQLMARGRERYNIYCTVCHGTLGDGAGITREYGMIATPTFHDARLRDMPDGEIYEVITNGRNLMGHYRYQISKEDRWAIVAYVRALQRSRQGTVDDVPPANLSELGL
;
A
#
# COMPACT_ATOMS: atom_id res chain seq x y z
N MET A 1 -40.00 35.00 49.67
CA MET A 1 -39.66 33.55 49.58
C MET A 1 -40.43 32.81 48.50
N ARG A 2 -41.77 32.92 48.40
CA ARG A 2 -42.58 32.15 47.43
C ARG A 2 -42.20 32.36 45.94
N TYR A 3 -41.85 33.58 45.54
CA TYR A 3 -41.48 33.89 44.16
C TYR A 3 -40.02 33.56 43.80
N VAL A 4 -39.14 33.42 44.79
CA VAL A 4 -37.71 33.14 44.56
C VAL A 4 -37.53 31.75 43.94
N TYR A 5 -38.26 30.75 44.45
CA TYR A 5 -38.22 29.39 43.89
C TYR A 5 -38.84 29.30 42.48
N LEU A 6 -39.86 30.11 42.20
CA LEU A 6 -40.48 30.18 40.87
C LEU A 6 -39.53 30.81 39.84
N ILE A 7 -38.90 31.94 40.20
CA ILE A 7 -37.91 32.60 39.34
C ILE A 7 -36.69 31.70 39.12
N PHE A 8 -36.20 31.04 40.17
CA PHE A 8 -35.09 30.10 40.06
C PHE A 8 -35.44 28.92 39.15
N GLY A 9 -36.60 28.29 39.32
CA GLY A 9 -37.06 27.19 38.47
C GLY A 9 -37.18 27.60 37.00
N LEU A 10 -37.78 28.76 36.72
CA LEU A 10 -37.88 29.29 35.36
C LEU A 10 -36.50 29.60 34.75
N SER A 11 -35.57 30.12 35.54
CA SER A 11 -34.22 30.40 35.08
C SER A 11 -33.46 29.13 34.71
N VAL A 12 -33.59 28.05 35.51
CA VAL A 12 -32.98 26.76 35.22
C VAL A 12 -33.57 26.13 33.94
N ILE A 13 -34.89 26.18 33.77
CA ILE A 13 -35.56 25.68 32.56
C ILE A 13 -35.09 26.46 31.33
N THR A 14 -35.00 27.79 31.44
CA THR A 14 -34.55 28.66 30.34
C THR A 14 -33.11 28.32 29.94
N VAL A 15 -32.21 28.11 30.91
CA VAL A 15 -30.82 27.70 30.63
C VAL A 15 -30.76 26.33 29.96
N LEU A 16 -31.55 25.35 30.40
CA LEU A 16 -31.58 24.02 29.79
C LEU A 16 -32.11 24.04 28.35
N VAL A 17 -33.14 24.86 28.08
CA VAL A 17 -33.71 25.01 26.73
C VAL A 17 -32.74 25.73 25.79
N LEU A 18 -32.05 26.77 26.26
CA LEU A 18 -31.12 27.56 25.43
C LEU A 18 -29.77 26.87 25.24
N ALA A 19 -29.21 26.25 26.28
CA ALA A 19 -27.89 25.61 26.22
C ALA A 19 -27.95 24.16 25.72
N GLY A 20 -29.14 23.55 25.71
CA GLY A 20 -29.36 22.15 25.34
C GLY A 20 -28.65 21.16 26.28
N PHE A 21 -28.78 19.86 25.96
CA PHE A 21 -27.99 18.82 26.61
C PHE A 21 -26.58 18.83 26.00
N ARG A 22 -25.59 19.23 26.81
CA ARG A 22 -24.17 19.19 26.41
C ARG A 22 -23.70 17.74 26.23
N GLY A 23 -22.85 17.50 25.24
CA GLY A 23 -22.22 16.20 25.00
C GLY A 23 -22.91 15.32 23.95
N SER A 24 -23.80 15.87 23.12
CA SER A 24 -24.34 15.16 21.96
C SER A 24 -23.28 15.02 20.87
N PHE A 25 -23.23 13.84 20.25
CA PHE A 25 -22.43 13.64 19.04
C PHE A 25 -23.13 14.32 17.86
N SER A 26 -22.36 15.02 17.03
CA SER A 26 -22.83 15.67 15.81
C SER A 26 -22.17 15.02 14.60
N GLU A 27 -22.96 14.79 13.54
CA GLU A 27 -22.45 14.36 12.22
C GLU A 27 -21.88 15.53 11.41
N ARG A 28 -22.20 16.77 11.79
CA ARG A 28 -21.65 17.97 11.15
C ARG A 28 -20.25 18.27 11.68
N PRO A 29 -19.37 18.87 10.86
CA PRO A 29 -18.08 19.37 11.32
C PRO A 29 -18.23 20.25 12.57
N PRO A 30 -17.29 20.18 13.52
CA PRO A 30 -17.29 21.03 14.70
C PRO A 30 -17.33 22.51 14.33
N ILE A 31 -17.97 23.31 15.19
CA ILE A 31 -17.97 24.77 15.04
C ILE A 31 -16.59 25.29 15.42
N GLU A 32 -15.93 25.94 14.46
CA GLU A 32 -14.63 26.60 14.67
C GLU A 32 -14.86 28.07 15.08
N ILE A 33 -14.48 28.43 16.31
CA ILE A 33 -14.67 29.80 16.82
C ILE A 33 -13.64 30.77 16.23
N PHE A 34 -12.39 30.30 16.01
CA PHE A 34 -11.30 31.11 15.46
C PHE A 34 -10.53 30.35 14.36
N PRO A 35 -11.05 30.28 13.13
CA PRO A 35 -10.46 29.47 12.05
C PRO A 35 -9.33 30.16 11.26
N ASP A 36 -8.79 31.27 11.75
CA ASP A 36 -7.93 32.21 10.99
C ASP A 36 -6.69 31.55 10.36
N MET A 37 -6.05 30.60 11.06
CA MET A 37 -4.92 29.82 10.55
C MET A 37 -5.21 28.33 10.37
N GLU A 38 -6.47 27.92 10.55
CA GLU A 38 -6.92 26.54 10.30
C GLU A 38 -7.05 26.31 8.79
N ARG A 39 -7.70 27.26 8.10
CA ARG A 39 -7.82 27.28 6.64
C ARG A 39 -6.92 28.35 6.03
N GLN A 40 -5.69 27.98 5.76
CA GLN A 40 -4.70 28.89 5.21
C GLN A 40 -4.90 29.07 3.69
N PRO A 41 -4.61 30.27 3.13
CA PRO A 41 -4.67 30.52 1.69
C PRO A 41 -3.44 29.95 0.96
N LYS A 42 -3.10 28.69 1.25
CA LYS A 42 -2.03 27.94 0.58
C LYS A 42 -2.56 26.60 0.13
N VAL A 43 -1.94 26.08 -0.91
CA VAL A 43 -2.31 24.79 -1.48
C VAL A 43 -1.58 23.69 -0.72
N HIS A 44 -2.32 22.74 -0.17
CA HIS A 44 -1.78 21.55 0.47
C HIS A 44 -1.77 20.37 -0.52
N PRO A 45 -0.91 19.36 -0.34
CA PRO A 45 -1.00 18.12 -1.09
C PRO A 45 -2.41 17.52 -0.94
N GLN A 46 -3.00 17.06 -2.04
CA GLN A 46 -4.36 16.49 -2.10
C GLN A 46 -5.47 17.46 -1.66
N SER A 47 -5.23 18.77 -1.65
CA SER A 47 -6.29 19.75 -1.38
C SER A 47 -7.20 19.95 -2.61
N PRO A 48 -8.48 20.28 -2.42
CA PRO A 48 -9.31 20.74 -3.53
C PRO A 48 -8.77 22.04 -4.11
N SER A 49 -9.08 22.31 -5.37
CA SER A 49 -8.82 23.58 -6.05
C SER A 49 -10.04 24.02 -6.83
N THR A 50 -10.39 25.31 -6.75
CA THR A 50 -11.44 25.93 -7.56
C THR A 50 -10.90 26.52 -8.86
N PHE A 51 -9.58 26.53 -9.04
CA PHE A 51 -8.91 27.12 -10.22
C PHE A 51 -8.89 26.16 -11.42
N PHE A 52 -8.64 24.86 -11.17
CA PHE A 52 -8.59 23.84 -12.23
C PHE A 52 -9.95 23.15 -12.40
N SER A 53 -10.28 22.79 -13.64
CA SER A 53 -11.58 22.19 -13.99
C SER A 53 -11.82 20.80 -13.39
N ASP A 54 -10.76 20.09 -13.03
CA ASP A 54 -10.84 18.76 -12.40
C ASP A 54 -10.86 18.81 -10.87
N GLY A 55 -10.90 20.01 -10.27
CA GLY A 55 -11.01 20.22 -8.83
C GLY A 55 -9.75 19.86 -8.03
N ARG A 56 -8.66 19.46 -8.68
CA ARG A 56 -7.44 18.98 -8.02
C ARG A 56 -6.40 20.07 -7.93
N SER A 57 -5.76 20.20 -6.77
CA SER A 57 -4.58 21.04 -6.64
C SER A 57 -3.31 20.37 -7.19
N ASP A 58 -3.17 19.05 -7.00
CA ASP A 58 -2.00 18.29 -7.46
C ASP A 58 -1.98 18.20 -8.99
N ARG A 59 -0.93 18.74 -9.62
CA ARG A 59 -0.76 18.70 -11.07
C ARG A 59 0.22 17.62 -11.52
N PRO A 60 -0.16 16.79 -12.51
CA PRO A 60 0.78 15.84 -13.07
C PRO A 60 1.95 16.63 -13.70
N PRO A 61 3.19 16.19 -13.52
CA PRO A 61 4.32 16.80 -14.21
C PRO A 61 4.14 16.62 -15.73
N PRO A 62 4.63 17.56 -16.56
CA PRO A 62 4.66 17.38 -18.01
C PRO A 62 5.37 16.07 -18.42
N ALA A 63 4.89 15.45 -19.50
CA ALA A 63 5.48 14.22 -20.02
C ALA A 63 6.98 14.41 -20.35
N GLY A 64 7.81 13.42 -20.02
CA GLY A 64 9.25 13.48 -20.23
C GLY A 64 10.05 14.25 -19.17
N THR A 65 9.40 14.78 -18.12
CA THR A 65 10.10 15.45 -17.02
C THR A 65 10.96 14.46 -16.24
N VAL A 66 12.24 14.78 -16.05
CA VAL A 66 13.18 13.97 -15.24
C VAL A 66 13.49 14.70 -13.93
N PRO A 67 13.21 14.09 -12.76
CA PRO A 67 13.50 14.71 -11.47
C PRO A 67 15.00 14.69 -11.15
N ARG A 68 15.50 15.79 -10.57
CA ARG A 68 16.88 15.86 -10.07
C ARG A 68 17.04 14.95 -8.85
N GLY A 69 18.06 14.08 -8.84
CA GLY A 69 18.35 13.17 -7.72
C GLY A 69 17.52 11.88 -7.69
N ALA A 70 16.55 11.74 -8.60
CA ALA A 70 15.80 10.49 -8.81
C ALA A 70 15.95 9.98 -10.26
N PHE A 71 16.97 10.45 -10.97
CA PHE A 71 17.42 9.82 -12.20
C PHE A 71 18.10 8.51 -11.84
N TYR A 72 17.46 7.42 -12.21
CA TYR A 72 18.09 6.13 -12.26
C TYR A 72 18.45 5.96 -13.72
N GLU A 73 19.74 5.76 -14.02
CA GLU A 73 20.14 5.19 -15.31
C GLU A 73 19.30 3.93 -15.57
N ASP A 74 19.13 3.56 -16.84
CA ASP A 74 18.44 2.34 -17.26
C ASP A 74 19.25 1.10 -16.84
N THR A 75 19.28 0.90 -15.53
CA THR A 75 20.00 -0.14 -14.82
C THR A 75 19.04 -1.28 -14.58
N TYR A 76 19.58 -2.49 -14.51
CA TYR A 76 18.82 -3.68 -14.14
C TYR A 76 18.02 -3.47 -12.84
N PHE A 77 18.56 -2.73 -11.87
CA PHE A 77 17.85 -2.39 -10.63
C PHE A 77 16.58 -1.56 -10.85
N ALA A 78 16.56 -0.65 -11.83
CA ALA A 78 15.46 0.26 -12.08
C ALA A 78 14.43 -0.26 -13.09
N SER A 79 14.85 -1.06 -14.06
CA SER A 79 13.98 -1.56 -15.14
C SER A 79 13.77 -3.07 -15.13
N GLY A 80 14.58 -3.85 -14.42
CA GLY A 80 14.56 -5.32 -14.51
C GLY A 80 15.10 -5.86 -15.84
N LYS A 81 15.63 -5.01 -16.72
CA LYS A 81 16.22 -5.43 -18.01
C LYS A 81 17.74 -5.56 -17.94
N GLN A 82 18.28 -6.52 -18.67
CA GLN A 82 19.71 -6.66 -18.96
C GLN A 82 19.87 -6.67 -20.48
N GLY A 83 20.15 -5.50 -21.05
CA GLY A 83 20.03 -5.30 -22.50
C GLY A 83 18.56 -5.32 -22.92
N GLU A 84 18.23 -6.08 -23.96
CA GLU A 84 16.85 -6.22 -24.46
C GLU A 84 16.02 -7.26 -23.68
N ASP A 85 16.68 -8.15 -22.94
CA ASP A 85 16.05 -9.26 -22.23
C ASP A 85 15.75 -8.94 -20.76
N TRP A 86 14.80 -9.68 -20.18
CA TRP A 86 14.56 -9.64 -18.74
C TRP A 86 15.67 -10.35 -17.98
N GLY A 87 16.29 -9.64 -17.04
CA GLY A 87 17.39 -10.19 -16.26
C GLY A 87 16.94 -11.26 -15.26
N ARG A 88 17.88 -12.13 -14.91
CA ARG A 88 17.76 -13.13 -13.84
C ARG A 88 18.64 -12.74 -12.67
N GLY A 89 18.23 -13.15 -11.47
CA GLY A 89 18.91 -12.85 -10.21
C GLY A 89 18.41 -11.57 -9.57
N ILE A 90 18.48 -11.50 -8.25
CA ILE A 90 18.07 -10.33 -7.49
C ILE A 90 19.31 -9.42 -7.35
N PRO A 91 19.25 -8.14 -7.77
CA PRO A 91 20.43 -7.25 -7.80
C PRO A 91 20.83 -6.70 -6.42
N VAL A 92 20.17 -7.15 -5.36
CA VAL A 92 20.42 -6.74 -3.98
C VAL A 92 20.69 -7.96 -3.11
N GLU A 93 21.45 -7.77 -2.03
CA GLU A 93 21.74 -8.85 -1.09
C GLU A 93 20.46 -9.35 -0.41
N VAL A 94 20.19 -10.65 -0.54
CA VAL A 94 19.00 -11.29 0.05
C VAL A 94 19.28 -11.63 1.51
N THR A 95 19.03 -10.67 2.38
CA THR A 95 19.15 -10.83 3.84
C THR A 95 17.82 -11.23 4.47
N GLN A 96 17.84 -11.72 5.72
CA GLN A 96 16.60 -11.97 6.48
C GLN A 96 15.75 -10.70 6.64
N GLN A 97 16.40 -9.53 6.76
CA GLN A 97 15.72 -8.24 6.86
C GLN A 97 15.00 -7.89 5.55
N LEU A 98 15.64 -8.11 4.40
CA LEU A 98 15.01 -7.95 3.09
C LEU A 98 13.82 -8.90 2.94
N MET A 99 13.96 -10.15 3.35
CA MET A 99 12.88 -11.14 3.30
C MET A 99 11.69 -10.75 4.19
N ALA A 100 11.95 -10.26 5.41
CA ALA A 100 10.91 -9.75 6.30
C ALA A 100 10.18 -8.55 5.69
N ARG A 101 10.94 -7.63 5.07
CA ARG A 101 10.40 -6.48 4.35
C ARG A 101 9.56 -6.89 3.14
N GLY A 102 10.06 -7.85 2.36
CA GLY A 102 9.35 -8.42 1.22
C GLY A 102 8.02 -9.03 1.62
N ARG A 103 8.00 -9.81 2.71
CA ARG A 103 6.78 -10.36 3.30
C ARG A 103 5.80 -9.28 3.73
N GLU A 104 6.27 -8.26 4.44
CA GLU A 104 5.43 -7.13 4.89
C GLU A 104 4.76 -6.47 3.68
N ARG A 105 5.54 -6.13 2.65
CA ARG A 105 5.04 -5.44 1.46
C ARG A 105 4.13 -6.32 0.60
N TYR A 106 4.45 -7.60 0.46
CA TYR A 106 3.58 -8.58 -0.19
C TYR A 106 2.22 -8.69 0.52
N ASN A 107 2.23 -8.73 1.86
CA ASN A 107 1.02 -8.80 2.67
C ASN A 107 0.12 -7.57 2.57
N ILE A 108 0.70 -6.41 2.25
CA ILE A 108 -0.05 -5.16 2.07
C ILE A 108 -0.63 -5.07 0.65
N TYR A 109 0.17 -5.38 -0.38
CA TYR A 109 -0.19 -5.05 -1.77
C TYR A 109 -0.62 -6.23 -2.63
N CYS A 110 -0.15 -7.44 -2.34
CA CYS A 110 -0.23 -8.58 -3.26
C CYS A 110 -1.18 -9.68 -2.79
N THR A 111 -1.26 -9.95 -1.48
CA THR A 111 -2.07 -11.03 -0.89
C THR A 111 -3.55 -10.94 -1.20
N VAL A 112 -4.07 -9.72 -1.35
CA VAL A 112 -5.48 -9.43 -1.63
C VAL A 112 -5.95 -10.14 -2.91
N CYS A 113 -5.05 -10.31 -3.89
CA CYS A 113 -5.33 -11.01 -5.15
C CYS A 113 -4.62 -12.37 -5.20
N HIS A 114 -3.33 -12.43 -4.85
CA HIS A 114 -2.50 -13.62 -5.05
C HIS A 114 -2.56 -14.64 -3.89
N GLY A 115 -3.23 -14.30 -2.78
CA GLY A 115 -3.30 -15.14 -1.59
C GLY A 115 -2.01 -15.07 -0.75
N THR A 116 -2.09 -15.47 0.52
CA THR A 116 -0.93 -15.50 1.42
C THR A 116 0.11 -16.55 1.02
N LEU A 117 -0.34 -17.63 0.36
CA LEU A 117 0.50 -18.72 -0.12
C LEU A 117 0.94 -18.54 -1.59
N GLY A 118 0.52 -17.47 -2.26
CA GLY A 118 0.81 -17.28 -3.69
C GLY A 118 0.05 -18.24 -4.61
N ASP A 119 -1.09 -18.77 -4.17
CA ASP A 119 -1.91 -19.74 -4.89
C ASP A 119 -2.99 -19.10 -5.78
N GLY A 120 -3.06 -17.77 -5.83
CA GLY A 120 -4.10 -17.06 -6.60
C GLY A 120 -5.47 -17.09 -5.92
N ALA A 121 -5.55 -17.53 -4.66
CA ALA A 121 -6.77 -17.60 -3.86
C ALA A 121 -6.86 -16.44 -2.85
N GLY A 122 -6.58 -15.22 -3.30
CA GLY A 122 -6.82 -14.02 -2.49
C GLY A 122 -8.31 -13.72 -2.29
N ILE A 123 -8.65 -12.88 -1.32
CA ILE A 123 -10.04 -12.52 -0.98
C ILE A 123 -10.84 -11.98 -2.17
N THR A 124 -10.19 -11.34 -3.14
CA THR A 124 -10.84 -10.84 -4.36
C THR A 124 -11.43 -11.94 -5.25
N ARG A 125 -10.97 -13.19 -5.10
CA ARG A 125 -11.54 -14.34 -5.79
C ARG A 125 -13.02 -14.54 -5.46
N GLU A 126 -13.41 -14.32 -4.20
CA GLU A 126 -14.80 -14.39 -3.74
C GLU A 126 -15.70 -13.35 -4.42
N TYR A 127 -15.10 -12.28 -4.94
CA TYR A 127 -15.77 -11.21 -5.69
C TYR A 127 -15.66 -11.38 -7.21
N GLY A 128 -15.24 -12.55 -7.70
CA GLY A 128 -15.21 -12.89 -9.12
C GLY A 128 -13.88 -12.60 -9.84
N MET A 129 -12.83 -12.14 -9.15
CA MET A 129 -11.48 -12.02 -9.72
C MET A 129 -10.77 -13.38 -9.79
N ILE A 130 -11.29 -14.29 -10.62
CA ILE A 130 -10.86 -15.70 -10.69
C ILE A 130 -9.59 -15.95 -11.54
N ALA A 131 -9.14 -14.95 -12.29
CA ALA A 131 -8.06 -15.08 -13.28
C ALA A 131 -6.64 -14.87 -12.70
N THR A 132 -6.51 -14.65 -11.38
CA THR A 132 -5.20 -14.47 -10.75
C THR A 132 -4.40 -15.79 -10.79
N PRO A 133 -3.23 -15.82 -11.43
CA PRO A 133 -2.44 -17.05 -11.54
C PRO A 133 -1.77 -17.41 -10.22
N THR A 134 -1.49 -18.70 -10.02
CA THR A 134 -0.66 -19.17 -8.91
C THR A 134 0.81 -19.01 -9.24
N PHE A 135 1.61 -18.50 -8.32
CA PHE A 135 3.06 -18.39 -8.49
C PHE A 135 3.77 -19.74 -8.59
N HIS A 136 3.10 -20.84 -8.22
CA HIS A 136 3.65 -22.19 -8.24
C HIS A 136 3.66 -22.82 -9.64
N ASP A 137 2.97 -22.21 -10.61
CA ASP A 137 3.00 -22.63 -12.01
C ASP A 137 4.43 -22.62 -12.56
N ALA A 138 4.81 -23.67 -13.31
CA ALA A 138 6.16 -23.78 -13.90
C ALA A 138 6.56 -22.53 -14.70
N ARG A 139 5.62 -22.03 -15.52
CA ARG A 139 5.82 -20.79 -16.30
C ARG A 139 6.20 -19.59 -15.44
N LEU A 140 5.60 -19.42 -14.26
CA LEU A 140 5.88 -18.29 -13.36
C LEU A 140 7.11 -18.53 -12.48
N ARG A 141 7.46 -19.79 -12.23
CA ARG A 141 8.75 -20.14 -11.61
C ARG A 141 9.92 -19.87 -12.55
N ASP A 142 9.77 -20.19 -13.84
CA ASP A 142 10.82 -20.01 -14.85
C ASP A 142 10.92 -18.59 -15.41
N MET A 143 9.91 -17.74 -15.15
CA MET A 143 9.88 -16.32 -15.48
C MET A 143 11.11 -15.61 -14.88
N PRO A 144 11.86 -14.77 -15.61
CA PRO A 144 12.99 -14.02 -15.05
C PRO A 144 12.57 -13.05 -13.94
N ASP A 145 13.46 -12.82 -12.97
CA ASP A 145 13.19 -11.93 -11.83
C ASP A 145 12.86 -10.49 -12.26
N GLY A 146 13.56 -10.01 -13.30
CA GLY A 146 13.30 -8.71 -13.92
C GLY A 146 11.91 -8.60 -14.55
N GLU A 147 11.36 -9.68 -15.08
CA GLU A 147 10.00 -9.68 -15.62
C GLU A 147 8.95 -9.59 -14.50
N ILE A 148 9.19 -10.26 -13.36
CA ILE A 148 8.31 -10.11 -12.18
C ILE A 148 8.37 -8.67 -11.66
N TYR A 149 9.57 -8.09 -11.58
CA TYR A 149 9.76 -6.68 -11.23
C TYR A 149 8.98 -5.74 -12.16
N GLU A 150 9.02 -6.01 -13.47
CA GLU A 150 8.28 -5.24 -14.47
C GLU A 150 6.77 -5.34 -14.26
N VAL A 151 6.25 -6.55 -14.02
CA VAL A 151 4.80 -6.75 -13.77
C VAL A 151 4.35 -5.95 -12.55
N ILE A 152 5.15 -5.87 -11.48
CA ILE A 152 4.84 -5.02 -10.33
C ILE A 152 4.91 -3.54 -10.72
N THR A 153 5.90 -3.16 -11.51
CA THR A 153 6.17 -1.77 -11.88
C THR A 153 5.11 -1.21 -12.82
N ASN A 154 4.79 -1.91 -13.90
CA ASN A 154 3.97 -1.41 -15.01
C ASN A 154 2.65 -2.17 -15.19
N GLY A 155 2.41 -3.23 -14.40
CA GLY A 155 1.22 -4.05 -14.51
C GLY A 155 1.30 -5.05 -15.66
N ARG A 156 0.31 -5.94 -15.74
CA ARG A 156 0.15 -6.88 -16.87
C ARG A 156 -1.29 -7.35 -16.99
N ASN A 157 -1.85 -7.29 -18.19
CA ASN A 157 -3.24 -7.67 -18.46
C ASN A 157 -4.20 -6.92 -17.52
N LEU A 158 -4.92 -7.65 -16.65
CA LEU A 158 -5.86 -7.11 -15.68
C LEU A 158 -5.18 -6.60 -14.39
N MET A 159 -3.90 -6.92 -14.17
CA MET A 159 -3.14 -6.43 -13.02
C MET A 159 -2.67 -5.01 -13.29
N GLY A 160 -3.13 -4.05 -12.48
CA GLY A 160 -2.67 -2.68 -12.51
C GLY A 160 -1.22 -2.50 -12.07
N HIS A 161 -0.65 -1.33 -12.35
CA HIS A 161 0.71 -0.97 -11.97
C HIS A 161 0.81 -0.55 -10.49
N TYR A 162 1.97 -0.80 -9.86
CA TYR A 162 2.26 -0.39 -8.48
C TYR A 162 3.44 0.58 -8.35
N ARG A 163 3.95 1.13 -9.46
CA ARG A 163 5.16 1.98 -9.45
C ARG A 163 5.08 3.23 -8.60
N TYR A 164 3.89 3.76 -8.33
CA TYR A 164 3.69 4.98 -7.54
C TYR A 164 3.49 4.68 -6.05
N GLN A 165 3.12 3.44 -5.71
CA GLN A 165 2.83 2.99 -4.35
C GLN A 165 4.00 2.24 -3.72
N ILE A 166 4.81 1.56 -4.52
CA ILE A 166 5.91 0.69 -4.06
C ILE A 166 7.24 1.22 -4.61
N SER A 167 8.22 1.46 -3.73
CA SER A 167 9.57 1.89 -4.12
C SER A 167 10.30 0.78 -4.89
N LYS A 168 11.40 1.12 -5.59
CA LYS A 168 12.16 0.14 -6.38
C LYS A 168 12.76 -0.95 -5.50
N GLU A 169 13.26 -0.56 -4.34
CA GLU A 169 13.85 -1.44 -3.33
C GLU A 169 12.78 -2.42 -2.80
N ASP A 170 11.60 -1.90 -2.46
CA ASP A 170 10.49 -2.72 -1.97
C ASP A 170 9.96 -3.68 -3.05
N ARG A 171 10.02 -3.31 -4.34
CA ARG A 171 9.67 -4.23 -5.45
C ARG A 171 10.64 -5.42 -5.49
N TRP A 172 11.95 -5.18 -5.37
CA TRP A 172 12.92 -6.28 -5.31
C TRP A 172 12.76 -7.14 -4.05
N ALA A 173 12.43 -6.54 -2.91
CA ALA A 173 12.09 -7.30 -1.70
C ALA A 173 10.86 -8.20 -1.90
N ILE A 174 9.82 -7.70 -2.58
CA ILE A 174 8.64 -8.50 -2.95
C ILE A 174 9.05 -9.64 -3.90
N VAL A 175 9.85 -9.37 -4.93
CA VAL A 175 10.35 -10.41 -5.85
C VAL A 175 11.08 -11.52 -5.07
N ALA A 176 11.97 -11.14 -4.13
CA ALA A 176 12.65 -12.10 -3.25
C ALA A 176 11.67 -12.95 -2.46
N TYR A 177 10.63 -12.34 -1.90
CA TYR A 177 9.60 -13.04 -1.15
C TYR A 177 8.76 -13.98 -2.02
N VAL A 178 8.39 -13.56 -3.24
CA VAL A 178 7.70 -14.41 -4.22
C VAL A 178 8.55 -15.64 -4.56
N ARG A 179 9.87 -15.50 -4.72
CA ARG A 179 10.77 -16.65 -4.92
C ARG A 179 10.82 -17.60 -3.73
N ALA A 180 10.79 -17.08 -2.51
CA ALA A 180 10.70 -17.92 -1.33
C ALA A 180 9.37 -18.67 -1.25
N LEU A 181 8.24 -18.03 -1.61
CA LEU A 181 6.95 -18.71 -1.72
C LEU A 181 7.00 -19.84 -2.75
N GLN A 182 7.58 -19.60 -3.92
CA GLN A 182 7.75 -20.64 -4.95
C GLN A 182 8.58 -21.82 -4.44
N ARG A 183 9.66 -21.56 -3.70
CA ARG A 183 10.48 -22.60 -3.07
C ARG A 183 9.76 -23.34 -1.95
N SER A 184 8.89 -22.70 -1.18
CA SER A 184 8.25 -23.33 -0.02
C SER A 184 7.36 -24.54 -0.36
N ARG A 185 6.89 -24.66 -1.62
CA ARG A 185 6.15 -25.84 -2.09
C ARG A 185 7.02 -26.94 -2.71
N GLN A 186 8.29 -26.66 -2.97
CA GLN A 186 9.21 -27.59 -3.65
C GLN A 186 10.50 -27.85 -2.86
N GLY A 187 10.61 -27.29 -1.66
CA GLY A 187 11.77 -27.47 -0.80
C GLY A 187 11.95 -28.95 -0.47
N THR A 188 13.18 -29.43 -0.64
CA THR A 188 13.58 -30.76 -0.18
C THR A 188 14.38 -30.65 1.11
N VAL A 189 14.63 -31.79 1.77
CA VAL A 189 15.51 -31.83 2.95
C VAL A 189 16.92 -31.34 2.62
N ASP A 190 17.37 -31.54 1.37
CA ASP A 190 18.69 -31.11 0.89
C ASP A 190 18.84 -29.59 0.79
N ASP A 191 17.73 -28.84 0.76
CA ASP A 191 17.74 -27.37 0.76
C ASP A 191 18.03 -26.78 2.16
N VAL A 192 17.97 -27.60 3.21
CA VAL A 192 18.17 -27.17 4.60
C VAL A 192 19.65 -27.30 4.98
N PRO A 193 20.31 -26.23 5.45
CA PRO A 193 21.70 -26.30 5.90
C PRO A 193 21.90 -27.41 6.94
N PRO A 194 23.04 -28.13 6.91
CA PRO A 194 23.28 -29.24 7.85
C PRO A 194 23.09 -28.88 9.32
N ALA A 195 23.39 -27.63 9.69
CA ALA A 195 23.23 -27.11 11.05
C ALA A 195 21.76 -27.03 11.51
N ASN A 196 20.80 -26.99 10.60
CA ASN A 196 19.37 -26.85 10.87
C ASN A 196 18.58 -28.14 10.61
N LEU A 197 19.21 -29.22 10.14
CA LEU A 197 18.53 -30.48 9.87
C LEU A 197 17.85 -31.07 11.11
N SER A 198 18.46 -30.91 12.30
CA SER A 198 17.88 -31.39 13.57
C SER A 198 16.60 -30.65 13.98
N GLU A 199 16.33 -29.48 13.42
CA GLU A 199 15.12 -28.70 13.72
C GLU A 199 13.88 -29.21 12.97
N LEU A 200 14.07 -30.05 11.93
CA LEU A 200 12.99 -30.55 11.09
C LEU A 200 12.13 -31.63 11.77
N GLY A 201 12.62 -32.24 12.86
CA GLY A 201 11.91 -33.32 13.55
C GLY A 201 11.66 -34.56 12.69
N LEU A 202 12.47 -34.74 11.64
CA LEU A 202 12.48 -35.91 10.74
C LEU A 202 13.29 -37.07 11.32
#